data_AF-A0A0F9BK00-F1
#
_entry.id   AF-A0A0F9BK00-F1
#
_cell.length_a   1.000
_cell.length_b   1.000
_cell.length_c   1.000
_cell.angle_alpha   90.00
_cell.angle_beta   90.00
_cell.angle_gamma   90.00
#
_symmetry.space_group_name_H-M   'P 1'
#
loop_
_entity.id
_entity.type
_entity.pdbx_description
1 polymer ?
#
loop_
_entity_poly.entity_id
_entity_poly.type
_entity_poly.pdbx_seq_one_letter_code
_entity_poly.pdbx_strand_id
1 'polypeptide(L)'
;MSDMKVKDLAGTVGISAERLVEQLNEAGISVSKPDDLITEEQKQSLLQFLQNRHGKSADSDGATPKKITLKRKSVSEIKLGGATRGGKSVSVEVRKKRTYVKRSETEDAAEAAAQLKQKADAEAEEAARLQAQRSEETERLKQHEEDEARRKREAEEEAAAVAAAIEAENRAAEEAKQAAEEEQKALAEEAKSVKEEKVETTKAKAKQPAEPVLSASQLAHKKLEEADAKRRAANRARIDAEKALEAKKKAREEEEA
;
A
#
# COMPACT_ATOMS: atom_id res chain seq x y z
N MET A 1 53.74 -16.02 -48.52
CA MET A 1 53.36 -16.57 -49.84
C MET A 1 52.91 -17.99 -49.62
N SER A 2 51.60 -18.20 -49.55
CA SER A 2 50.99 -19.52 -49.35
C SER A 2 49.98 -19.74 -50.46
N ASP A 3 50.43 -20.42 -51.50
CA ASP A 3 49.58 -20.83 -52.62
C ASP A 3 48.68 -21.97 -52.16
N MET A 4 47.38 -21.87 -52.44
CA MET A 4 46.36 -22.84 -52.04
C MET A 4 45.61 -23.33 -53.27
N LYS A 5 45.19 -24.60 -53.28
CA LYS A 5 44.37 -25.11 -54.39
C LYS A 5 42.97 -24.52 -54.34
N VAL A 6 42.35 -24.35 -55.52
CA VAL A 6 40.97 -23.86 -55.66
C VAL A 6 40.00 -24.71 -54.82
N LYS A 7 40.15 -26.03 -54.84
CA LYS A 7 39.31 -26.96 -54.06
C LYS A 7 39.38 -26.72 -52.55
N ASP A 8 40.56 -26.42 -52.02
CA ASP A 8 40.76 -26.18 -50.58
C ASP A 8 40.20 -24.83 -50.16
N LEU A 9 40.35 -23.80 -51.01
CA LEU A 9 39.71 -22.50 -50.81
C LEU A 9 38.18 -22.61 -50.84
N ALA A 10 37.64 -23.36 -51.81
CA ALA A 10 36.20 -23.59 -51.93
C ALA A 10 35.62 -24.28 -50.68
N GLY A 11 36.32 -25.29 -50.15
CA GLY A 11 35.94 -25.97 -48.91
C GLY A 11 35.94 -25.07 -47.68
N THR A 12 36.87 -24.10 -47.62
CA THR A 12 36.94 -23.13 -46.51
C THR A 12 35.80 -22.11 -46.56
N VAL A 13 35.42 -21.67 -47.76
CA VAL A 13 34.35 -20.67 -47.98
C VAL A 13 32.96 -21.32 -48.03
N GLY A 14 32.87 -22.64 -48.15
CA GLY A 14 31.61 -23.39 -48.17
C GLY A 14 30.87 -23.36 -49.51
N ILE A 15 31.61 -23.24 -50.62
CA ILE A 15 31.07 -23.19 -51.99
C ILE A 15 31.61 -24.38 -52.78
N SER A 16 30.88 -24.85 -53.82
CA SER A 16 31.41 -25.92 -54.67
C SER A 16 32.63 -25.45 -55.48
N ALA A 17 33.58 -26.35 -55.72
CA ALA A 17 34.80 -26.00 -56.44
C ALA A 17 34.51 -25.48 -57.87
N GLU A 18 33.50 -26.03 -58.54
CA GLU A 18 33.03 -25.58 -59.86
C GLU A 18 32.55 -24.12 -59.83
N ARG A 19 31.78 -23.74 -58.81
CA ARG A 19 31.30 -22.36 -58.63
C ARG A 19 32.43 -21.39 -58.34
N LEU A 20 33.45 -21.82 -57.58
CA LEU A 20 34.60 -20.97 -57.34
C LEU A 20 35.42 -20.75 -58.62
N VAL A 21 35.56 -21.77 -59.48
CA VAL A 21 36.19 -21.64 -60.81
C VAL A 21 35.40 -20.66 -61.69
N GLU A 22 34.07 -20.70 -61.70
CA GLU A 22 33.24 -19.71 -62.41
C GLU A 22 33.53 -18.28 -61.90
N GLN A 23 33.55 -18.07 -60.58
CA GLN A 23 33.79 -16.76 -59.99
C GLN A 23 35.20 -16.22 -60.25
N LEU A 24 36.21 -17.09 -60.24
CA LEU A 24 37.59 -16.71 -60.57
C LEU A 24 37.70 -16.27 -62.04
N ASN A 25 37.04 -16.98 -62.96
CA ASN A 25 36.99 -16.61 -64.37
C ASN A 25 36.21 -15.31 -64.59
N GLU A 26 35.09 -15.09 -63.88
CA GLU A 26 34.36 -13.81 -63.88
C GLU A 26 35.21 -12.64 -63.35
N ALA A 27 36.10 -12.90 -62.39
CA ALA A 27 37.06 -11.93 -61.86
C ALA A 27 38.30 -11.72 -62.76
N GLY A 28 38.37 -12.38 -63.93
CA GLY A 28 39.47 -12.26 -64.89
C GLY A 28 40.69 -13.11 -64.59
N ILE A 29 40.55 -14.11 -63.70
CA ILE A 29 41.62 -15.03 -63.30
C ILE A 29 41.39 -16.35 -64.03
N SER A 30 42.23 -16.66 -65.02
CA SER A 30 42.09 -17.86 -65.85
C SER A 30 42.45 -19.12 -65.06
N VAL A 31 41.44 -19.83 -64.58
CA VAL A 31 41.58 -21.10 -63.86
C VAL A 31 40.68 -22.14 -64.52
N SER A 32 41.22 -23.31 -64.84
CA SER A 32 40.50 -24.34 -65.59
C SER A 32 40.10 -25.53 -64.73
N LYS A 33 40.90 -25.87 -63.71
CA LYS A 33 40.68 -27.06 -62.89
C LYS A 33 40.58 -26.73 -61.40
N PRO A 34 39.79 -27.50 -60.63
CA PRO A 34 39.74 -27.39 -59.16
C PRO A 34 41.07 -27.63 -58.44
N ASP A 35 42.02 -28.29 -59.11
CA ASP A 35 43.34 -28.62 -58.56
C ASP A 35 44.41 -27.56 -58.85
N ASP A 36 44.06 -26.51 -59.60
CA ASP A 36 44.97 -25.40 -59.91
C ASP A 36 45.29 -24.59 -58.63
N LEU A 37 46.48 -24.01 -58.59
CA LEU A 37 46.95 -23.19 -57.46
C LEU A 37 46.50 -21.73 -57.63
N ILE A 38 46.05 -21.13 -56.52
CA ILE A 38 45.66 -19.73 -56.42
C ILE A 38 46.66 -18.99 -55.53
N THR A 39 47.19 -17.88 -56.04
CA THR A 39 48.08 -16.96 -55.32
C THR A 39 47.30 -15.99 -54.43
N GLU A 40 47.95 -15.34 -53.48
CA GLU A 40 47.27 -14.39 -52.58
C GLU A 40 46.72 -13.16 -53.34
N GLU A 41 47.42 -12.69 -54.37
CA GLU A 41 46.99 -11.57 -55.22
C GLU A 41 45.68 -11.90 -55.95
N GLN A 42 45.54 -13.13 -56.43
CA GLN A 42 44.32 -13.63 -57.08
C GLN A 42 43.14 -13.74 -56.11
N LYS A 43 43.40 -14.06 -54.83
CA LYS A 43 42.34 -14.03 -53.79
C LYS A 43 41.88 -12.61 -53.54
N GLN A 44 42.81 -11.65 -53.48
CA GLN A 44 42.47 -10.24 -53.27
C GLN A 44 41.65 -9.66 -54.43
N SER A 45 41.99 -9.99 -55.68
CA SER A 45 41.20 -9.55 -56.84
C SER A 45 39.81 -10.19 -56.88
N LEU A 46 39.68 -11.49 -56.54
CA LEU A 46 38.38 -12.13 -56.36
C LEU A 46 37.56 -11.43 -55.26
N LEU A 47 38.17 -11.12 -54.11
CA LEU A 47 37.49 -10.42 -53.02
C LEU A 47 37.02 -9.03 -53.45
N GLN A 48 37.83 -8.28 -54.18
CA GLN A 48 37.46 -6.97 -54.71
C GLN A 48 36.29 -7.08 -55.70
N PHE A 49 36.31 -8.07 -56.59
CA PHE A 49 35.21 -8.33 -57.52
C PHE A 49 33.91 -8.66 -56.78
N LEU A 50 33.96 -9.54 -55.78
CA LEU A 50 32.79 -9.90 -54.97
C LEU A 50 32.25 -8.71 -54.19
N GLN A 51 33.12 -7.90 -53.58
CA GLN A 51 32.74 -6.67 -52.89
C GLN A 51 32.04 -5.69 -53.84
N ASN A 52 32.58 -5.50 -55.05
CA ASN A 52 31.97 -4.64 -56.07
C ASN A 52 30.61 -5.19 -56.55
N ARG A 53 30.50 -6.50 -56.78
CA ARG A 53 29.25 -7.17 -57.19
C ARG A 53 28.16 -7.07 -56.12
N HIS A 54 28.53 -7.11 -54.85
CA HIS A 54 27.62 -6.97 -53.71
C HIS A 54 27.40 -5.52 -53.26
N GLY A 55 27.93 -4.54 -54.01
CA GLY A 55 27.69 -3.11 -53.77
C GLY A 55 28.46 -2.53 -52.59
N LYS A 56 29.51 -3.20 -52.12
CA LYS A 56 30.42 -2.72 -51.08
C LYS A 56 31.73 -2.23 -51.70
N SER A 57 31.66 -1.36 -52.72
CA SER A 57 32.86 -0.66 -53.20
C SER A 57 33.34 0.31 -52.11
N ALA A 58 34.63 0.65 -52.10
CA ALA A 58 35.17 1.66 -51.18
C ALA A 58 34.51 3.05 -51.35
N ASP A 59 33.84 3.29 -52.48
CA ASP A 59 33.01 4.47 -52.76
C ASP A 59 31.55 4.36 -52.28
N SER A 60 31.17 3.24 -51.64
CA SER A 60 29.79 2.96 -51.21
C SER A 60 29.36 3.69 -49.93
N ASP A 61 30.23 4.50 -49.32
CA ASP A 61 29.79 5.54 -48.39
C ASP A 61 29.05 6.68 -49.11
N GLY A 62 29.21 6.83 -50.44
CA GLY A 62 28.49 7.80 -51.26
C GLY A 62 27.29 7.26 -52.04
N ALA A 63 27.27 5.95 -52.33
CA ALA A 63 26.32 5.34 -53.27
C ALA A 63 25.22 4.47 -52.64
N THR A 64 25.17 4.36 -51.30
CA THR A 64 23.95 3.86 -50.65
C THR A 64 22.92 4.98 -50.61
N PRO A 65 21.73 4.84 -51.23
CA PRO A 65 20.77 5.92 -51.27
C PRO A 65 20.39 6.30 -49.83
N LYS A 66 20.65 7.56 -49.44
CA LYS A 66 20.30 8.14 -48.13
C LYS A 66 18.85 7.87 -47.71
N LYS A 67 17.98 7.61 -48.70
CA LYS A 67 16.55 7.34 -48.55
C LYS A 67 16.14 6.16 -49.44
N ILE A 68 15.64 5.09 -48.84
CA ILE A 68 15.07 3.94 -49.55
C ILE A 68 13.57 3.90 -49.26
N THR A 69 12.74 3.94 -50.31
CA THR A 69 11.29 3.81 -50.17
C THR A 69 10.86 2.40 -50.56
N LEU A 70 10.49 1.60 -49.55
CA LEU A 70 9.90 0.29 -49.76
C LEU A 70 8.41 0.45 -50.07
N LYS A 71 8.00 -0.01 -51.25
CA LYS A 71 6.59 -0.07 -51.66
C LYS A 71 6.10 -1.50 -51.46
N ARG A 72 5.01 -1.68 -50.72
CA ARG A 72 4.32 -2.97 -50.58
C ARG A 72 2.89 -2.83 -51.10
N LYS A 73 2.50 -3.80 -51.92
CA LYS A 73 1.14 -3.96 -52.43
C LYS A 73 0.50 -5.11 -51.66
N SER A 74 -0.64 -4.85 -51.03
CA SER A 74 -1.48 -5.87 -50.42
C SER A 74 -2.84 -5.81 -51.07
N VAL A 75 -3.28 -6.91 -51.68
CA VAL A 75 -4.61 -7.01 -52.28
C VAL A 75 -5.46 -7.88 -51.36
N SER A 76 -6.60 -7.38 -50.92
CA SER A 76 -7.57 -8.11 -50.10
C SER A 76 -8.93 -8.08 -50.80
N GLU A 77 -9.61 -9.22 -50.85
CA GLU A 77 -10.93 -9.33 -51.47
C GLU A 77 -12.02 -9.25 -50.40
N ILE A 78 -12.92 -8.28 -50.53
CA ILE A 78 -14.09 -8.16 -49.65
C ILE A 78 -15.25 -8.89 -50.31
N LYS A 79 -15.76 -9.92 -49.64
CA LYS A 79 -16.95 -10.65 -50.05
C LYS A 79 -18.18 -9.93 -49.49
N LEU A 80 -18.99 -9.34 -50.36
CA LEU A 80 -20.27 -8.76 -49.95
C LEU A 80 -21.29 -9.90 -49.80
N GLY A 81 -21.55 -10.31 -48.57
CA GLY A 81 -22.50 -11.37 -48.26
C GLY A 81 -23.94 -10.94 -48.50
N GLY A 82 -24.64 -11.71 -49.34
CA GLY A 82 -26.09 -11.77 -49.43
C GLY A 82 -26.47 -13.24 -49.66
N ALA A 83 -27.28 -13.81 -48.76
CA ALA A 83 -27.51 -15.26 -48.60
C ALA A 83 -28.27 -15.97 -49.74
N THR A 84 -28.40 -15.39 -50.93
CA THR A 84 -29.04 -16.09 -52.05
C THR A 84 -28.48 -15.63 -53.39
N ARG A 85 -27.77 -16.55 -54.05
CA ARG A 85 -27.26 -16.51 -55.44
C ARG A 85 -26.38 -15.31 -55.83
N GLY A 86 -25.06 -15.52 -55.77
CA GLY A 86 -24.05 -14.71 -56.47
C GLY A 86 -23.55 -13.49 -55.68
N GLY A 87 -22.81 -13.74 -54.61
CA GLY A 87 -22.13 -12.68 -53.86
C GLY A 87 -21.07 -12.02 -54.73
N LYS A 88 -21.21 -10.71 -55.00
CA LYS A 88 -20.19 -9.94 -55.70
C LYS A 88 -19.00 -9.74 -54.76
N SER A 89 -17.79 -9.96 -55.26
CA SER A 89 -16.57 -9.65 -54.55
C SER A 89 -15.91 -8.39 -55.12
N VAL A 90 -15.33 -7.59 -54.24
CA VAL A 90 -14.61 -6.36 -54.61
C VAL A 90 -13.17 -6.52 -54.15
N SER A 91 -12.23 -6.42 -55.08
CA SER A 91 -10.80 -6.44 -54.78
C SER A 91 -10.34 -5.04 -54.32
N VAL A 92 -9.82 -4.97 -53.09
CA VAL A 92 -9.26 -3.76 -52.50
C VAL A 92 -7.74 -3.87 -52.49
N GLU A 93 -7.07 -3.00 -53.25
CA GLU A 93 -5.61 -2.91 -53.23
C GLU A 93 -5.14 -1.80 -52.29
N VAL A 94 -4.49 -2.18 -51.18
CA VAL A 94 -3.81 -1.25 -50.28
C VAL A 94 -2.34 -1.16 -50.68
N ARG A 95 -1.91 0.02 -51.14
CA ARG A 95 -0.51 0.33 -51.44
C ARG A 95 0.11 1.07 -50.24
N LYS A 96 1.07 0.47 -49.56
CA LYS A 96 1.83 1.08 -48.45
C LYS A 96 3.21 1.51 -48.94
N LYS A 97 3.61 2.75 -48.62
CA LYS A 97 4.98 3.25 -48.75
C LYS A 97 5.61 3.37 -47.36
N ARG A 98 6.73 2.71 -47.12
CA ARG A 98 7.58 2.95 -45.94
C ARG A 98 8.91 3.49 -46.42
N THR A 99 9.30 4.65 -45.92
CA THR A 99 10.55 5.30 -46.31
C THR A 99 11.54 5.17 -45.18
N TYR A 100 12.65 4.47 -45.41
CA TYR A 100 13.77 4.38 -44.49
C TYR A 100 14.82 5.38 -44.91
N VAL A 101 15.33 6.16 -43.95
CA VAL A 101 16.44 7.10 -44.13
C VAL A 101 17.61 6.55 -43.33
N LYS A 102 18.80 6.48 -43.94
CA LYS A 102 20.02 6.04 -43.24
C LYS A 102 20.45 7.18 -42.32
N ARG A 103 20.16 7.05 -41.02
CA ARG A 103 20.64 7.97 -39.98
C ARG A 103 22.12 7.67 -39.69
N SER A 104 22.88 8.69 -39.31
CA SER A 104 24.30 8.53 -39.00
C SER A 104 24.47 7.90 -37.62
N GLU A 105 25.53 7.11 -37.41
CA GLU A 105 25.82 6.45 -36.12
C GLU A 105 25.93 7.46 -34.96
N THR A 106 26.26 8.72 -35.27
CA THR A 106 26.29 9.84 -34.30
C THR A 106 24.92 10.31 -33.85
N GLU A 107 23.91 10.29 -34.74
CA GLU A 107 22.53 10.67 -34.39
C GLU A 107 21.88 9.56 -33.55
N ASP A 108 22.14 8.29 -33.89
CA ASP A 108 21.65 7.14 -33.11
C ASP A 108 22.28 7.08 -31.70
N ALA A 109 23.57 7.44 -31.56
CA ALA A 109 24.24 7.53 -30.26
C ALA A 109 23.67 8.67 -29.39
N ALA A 110 23.33 9.82 -29.99
CA ALA A 110 22.72 10.94 -29.28
C ALA A 110 21.28 10.63 -28.84
N GLU A 111 20.48 9.97 -29.69
CA GLU A 111 19.14 9.49 -29.33
C GLU A 111 19.21 8.42 -28.21
N ALA A 112 20.18 7.51 -28.24
CA ALA A 112 20.38 6.51 -27.19
C ALA A 112 20.77 7.14 -25.84
N ALA A 113 21.65 8.15 -25.85
CA ALA A 113 22.02 8.89 -24.64
C ALA A 113 20.84 9.68 -24.07
N ALA A 114 20.00 10.28 -24.93
CA ALA A 114 18.78 10.97 -24.50
C ALA A 114 17.76 9.99 -23.88
N GLN A 115 17.58 8.81 -24.47
CA GLN A 115 16.70 7.77 -23.93
C GLN A 115 17.19 7.23 -22.58
N LEU A 116 18.51 7.07 -22.39
CA LEU A 116 19.07 6.65 -21.11
C LEU A 116 18.84 7.69 -20.02
N LYS A 117 19.00 8.98 -20.33
CA LYS A 117 18.68 10.06 -19.39
C LYS A 117 17.21 10.08 -19.01
N GLN A 118 16.31 10.00 -20.00
CA GLN A 118 14.87 9.94 -19.74
C GLN A 118 14.47 8.74 -18.87
N LYS A 119 15.10 7.58 -19.08
CA LYS A 119 14.88 6.40 -18.22
C LYS A 119 15.38 6.63 -16.80
N ALA A 120 16.58 7.20 -16.63
CA ALA A 120 17.12 7.51 -15.31
C ALA A 120 16.26 8.54 -14.55
N ASP A 121 15.76 9.56 -15.25
CA ASP A 121 14.86 10.56 -14.67
C ASP A 121 13.52 9.94 -14.26
N ALA A 122 12.95 9.07 -15.10
CA ALA A 122 11.71 8.35 -14.79
C ALA A 122 11.87 7.37 -13.61
N GLU A 123 12.99 6.65 -13.53
CA GLU A 123 13.31 5.77 -12.40
C GLU A 123 13.51 6.56 -11.10
N ALA A 124 14.12 7.75 -11.16
CA ALA A 124 14.27 8.63 -10.00
C ALA A 124 12.92 9.18 -9.51
N GLU A 125 12.02 9.54 -10.43
CA GLU A 125 10.66 10.00 -10.10
C GLU A 125 9.82 8.88 -9.48
N GLU A 126 9.87 7.67 -10.03
CA GLU A 126 9.21 6.49 -9.45
C GLU A 126 9.74 6.17 -8.05
N ALA A 127 11.07 6.20 -7.86
CA ALA A 127 11.69 5.96 -6.56
C ALA A 127 11.26 7.02 -5.52
N ALA A 128 11.21 8.30 -5.90
CA ALA A 128 10.73 9.37 -5.03
C ALA A 128 9.25 9.18 -4.67
N ARG A 129 8.42 8.78 -5.64
CA ARG A 129 6.99 8.52 -5.41
C ARG A 129 6.76 7.32 -4.48
N LEU A 130 7.53 6.25 -4.64
CA LEU A 130 7.47 5.08 -3.78
C LEU A 130 7.91 5.42 -2.34
N GLN A 131 8.96 6.24 -2.20
CA GLN A 131 9.41 6.70 -0.90
C GLN A 131 8.35 7.57 -0.21
N ALA A 132 7.71 8.49 -0.93
CA ALA A 132 6.63 9.32 -0.42
C ALA A 132 5.43 8.48 0.05
N GLN A 133 5.00 7.49 -0.75
CA GLN A 133 3.93 6.56 -0.36
C GLN A 133 4.28 5.78 0.90
N ARG A 134 5.53 5.30 1.00
CA ARG A 134 5.98 4.57 2.19
C ARG A 134 6.01 5.47 3.43
N SER A 135 6.43 6.73 3.32
CA SER A 135 6.35 7.66 4.45
C SER A 135 4.91 7.93 4.86
N GLU A 136 4.01 8.19 3.92
CA GLU A 136 2.59 8.43 4.21
C GLU A 136 1.93 7.21 4.87
N GLU A 137 2.24 6.00 4.41
CA GLU A 137 1.74 4.77 5.03
C GLU A 137 2.27 4.61 6.45
N THR A 138 3.57 4.87 6.68
CA THR A 138 4.13 4.80 8.04
C THR A 138 3.56 5.84 8.98
N GLU A 139 3.24 7.05 8.48
CA GLU A 139 2.60 8.10 9.27
C GLU A 139 1.16 7.74 9.61
N ARG A 140 0.40 7.21 8.64
CA ARG A 140 -0.98 6.72 8.88
C ARG A 140 -1.01 5.58 9.89
N LEU A 141 -0.09 4.62 9.79
CA LEU A 141 0.00 3.53 10.76
C LEU A 141 0.30 4.04 12.16
N LYS A 142 1.24 4.99 12.31
CA LYS A 142 1.53 5.62 13.61
C LYS A 142 0.33 6.37 14.17
N GLN A 143 -0.36 7.17 13.35
CA GLN A 143 -1.57 7.88 13.77
C GLN A 143 -2.65 6.90 14.24
N HIS A 144 -2.89 5.83 13.49
CA HIS A 144 -3.84 4.80 13.87
C HIS A 144 -3.46 4.09 15.18
N GLU A 145 -2.18 3.77 15.39
CA GLU A 145 -1.69 3.18 16.64
C GLU A 145 -1.84 4.14 17.83
N GLU A 146 -1.54 5.43 17.63
CA GLU A 146 -1.71 6.47 18.66
C GLU A 146 -3.19 6.67 19.02
N ASP A 147 -4.08 6.72 18.03
CA ASP A 147 -5.52 6.84 18.22
C ASP A 147 -6.10 5.61 18.92
N GLU A 148 -5.68 4.40 18.55
CA GLU A 148 -6.07 3.18 19.26
C GLU A 148 -5.57 3.18 20.71
N ALA A 149 -4.32 3.57 20.95
CA ALA A 149 -3.77 3.64 22.29
C ALA A 149 -4.52 4.68 23.15
N ARG A 150 -4.87 5.83 22.57
CA ARG A 150 -5.68 6.86 23.21
C ARG A 150 -7.07 6.34 23.54
N ARG A 151 -7.76 5.71 22.58
CA ARG A 151 -9.10 5.11 22.78
C ARG A 151 -9.09 4.05 23.88
N LYS A 152 -8.03 3.22 23.97
CA LYS A 152 -7.86 2.21 25.03
C LYS A 152 -7.68 2.86 26.40
N ARG A 153 -6.86 3.90 26.51
CA ARG A 153 -6.66 4.64 27.78
C ARG A 153 -7.95 5.33 28.24
N GLU A 154 -8.64 6.00 27.32
CA GLU A 154 -9.92 6.65 27.63
C GLU A 154 -10.96 5.61 28.10
N ALA A 155 -11.05 4.44 27.46
CA ALA A 155 -11.94 3.36 27.90
C ALA A 155 -11.56 2.78 29.28
N GLU A 156 -10.26 2.66 29.58
CA GLU A 156 -9.77 2.20 30.89
C GLU A 156 -10.09 3.21 32.00
N GLU A 157 -9.88 4.51 31.74
CA GLU A 157 -10.22 5.59 32.68
C GLU A 157 -11.73 5.66 32.93
N GLU A 158 -12.55 5.50 31.89
CA GLU A 158 -14.01 5.45 32.02
C GLU A 158 -14.46 4.23 32.83
N ALA A 159 -13.89 3.05 32.58
CA ALA A 159 -14.18 1.85 33.34
C ALA A 159 -13.77 1.99 34.82
N ALA A 160 -12.61 2.59 35.09
CA ALA A 160 -12.14 2.87 36.44
C ALA A 160 -13.04 3.87 37.18
N ALA A 161 -13.51 4.92 36.50
CA ALA A 161 -14.41 5.91 37.07
C ALA A 161 -15.78 5.29 37.43
N VAL A 162 -16.33 4.41 36.59
CA VAL A 162 -17.57 3.68 36.90
C VAL A 162 -17.38 2.74 38.08
N ALA A 163 -16.28 1.97 38.09
CA ALA A 163 -15.98 1.04 39.18
C ALA A 163 -15.86 1.78 40.52
N ALA A 164 -15.16 2.93 40.55
CA ALA A 164 -15.03 3.76 41.75
C ALA A 164 -16.38 4.33 42.22
N ALA A 165 -17.26 4.74 41.30
CA ALA A 165 -18.60 5.22 41.64
C ALA A 165 -19.48 4.11 42.23
N ILE A 166 -19.40 2.88 41.70
CA ILE A 166 -20.13 1.72 42.22
C ILE A 166 -19.59 1.33 43.61
N GLU A 167 -18.28 1.34 43.81
CA GLU A 167 -17.68 1.04 45.11
C GLU A 167 -18.08 2.07 46.17
N ALA A 168 -18.09 3.36 45.81
CA ALA A 168 -18.55 4.43 46.70
C ALA A 168 -20.03 4.29 47.08
N GLU A 169 -20.90 3.88 46.15
CA GLU A 169 -22.30 3.57 46.43
C GLU A 169 -22.44 2.39 47.39
N ASN A 170 -21.72 1.29 47.14
CA ASN A 170 -21.77 0.10 48.00
C ASN A 170 -21.31 0.41 49.43
N ARG A 171 -20.21 1.15 49.57
CA ARG A 171 -19.70 1.56 50.88
C ARG A 171 -20.68 2.47 51.62
N ALA A 172 -21.29 3.44 50.93
CA ALA A 172 -22.29 4.31 51.53
C ALA A 172 -23.58 3.55 51.90
N ALA A 173 -23.95 2.52 51.14
CA ALA A 173 -25.07 1.65 51.46
C ALA A 173 -24.80 0.74 52.67
N GLU A 174 -23.58 0.23 52.83
CA GLU A 174 -23.17 -0.53 54.01
C GLU A 174 -23.14 0.34 55.28
N GLU A 175 -22.59 1.55 55.20
CA GLU A 175 -22.58 2.51 56.32
C GLU A 175 -24.02 2.88 56.75
N ALA A 176 -24.94 3.08 55.80
CA ALA A 176 -26.35 3.33 56.10
C ALA A 176 -27.04 2.12 56.79
N LYS A 177 -26.71 0.89 56.38
CA LYS A 177 -27.22 -0.33 57.04
C LYS A 177 -26.70 -0.45 58.48
N GLN A 178 -25.42 -0.17 58.70
CA GLN A 178 -24.82 -0.20 60.04
C GLN A 178 -25.43 0.87 60.96
N ALA A 179 -25.62 2.09 60.46
CA ALA A 179 -26.26 3.15 61.22
C ALA A 179 -27.73 2.82 61.58
N ALA A 180 -28.46 2.15 60.68
CA ALA A 180 -29.83 1.69 60.96
C ALA A 180 -29.88 0.61 62.03
N GLU A 181 -28.91 -0.30 62.04
CA GLU A 181 -28.79 -1.32 63.08
C GLU A 181 -28.42 -0.71 64.44
N GLU A 182 -27.54 0.30 64.46
CA GLU A 182 -27.19 1.05 65.69
C GLU A 182 -28.38 1.82 66.25
N GLU A 183 -29.18 2.48 65.42
CA GLU A 183 -30.38 3.18 65.85
C GLU A 183 -31.42 2.22 66.45
N GLN A 184 -31.67 1.08 65.81
CA GLN A 184 -32.59 0.08 66.36
C GLN A 184 -32.11 -0.48 67.71
N LYS A 185 -30.80 -0.67 67.87
CA LYS A 185 -30.22 -1.10 69.16
C LYS A 185 -30.38 -0.01 70.23
N ALA A 186 -30.10 1.26 69.90
CA ALA A 186 -30.23 2.38 70.83
C ALA A 186 -31.69 2.60 71.27
N LEU A 187 -32.65 2.52 70.34
CA LEU A 187 -34.09 2.60 70.64
C LEU A 187 -34.56 1.43 71.52
N ALA A 188 -34.05 0.21 71.28
CA ALA A 188 -34.37 -0.96 72.09
C ALA A 188 -33.78 -0.90 73.50
N GLU A 189 -32.59 -0.29 73.66
CA GLU A 189 -31.95 -0.07 74.96
C GLU A 189 -32.64 1.04 75.76
N GLU A 190 -32.99 2.16 75.13
CA GLU A 190 -33.77 3.23 75.75
C GLU A 190 -35.18 2.75 76.15
N ALA A 191 -35.82 1.90 75.35
CA ALA A 191 -37.09 1.28 75.71
C ALA A 191 -36.98 0.29 76.89
N LYS A 192 -35.80 -0.31 77.13
CA LYS A 192 -35.55 -1.18 78.29
C LYS A 192 -35.23 -0.36 79.54
N SER A 193 -34.40 0.67 79.43
CA SER A 193 -34.07 1.54 80.57
C SER A 193 -35.28 2.31 81.08
N VAL A 194 -36.16 2.81 80.20
CA VAL A 194 -37.44 3.46 80.58
C VAL A 194 -38.41 2.48 81.24
N LYS A 195 -38.28 1.17 80.96
CA LYS A 195 -39.11 0.11 81.58
C LYS A 195 -38.58 -0.33 82.94
N GLU A 196 -37.27 -0.29 83.15
CA GLU A 196 -36.61 -0.54 84.43
C GLU A 196 -36.70 0.67 85.38
N GLU A 197 -36.57 1.90 84.87
CA GLU A 197 -36.76 3.16 85.62
C GLU A 197 -38.23 3.39 86.03
N LYS A 198 -39.18 2.69 85.38
CA LYS A 198 -40.59 2.67 85.83
C LYS A 198 -40.86 1.71 87.01
N VAL A 199 -39.88 0.89 87.40
CA VAL A 199 -39.97 -0.05 88.53
C VAL A 199 -39.30 0.52 89.79
N GLU A 200 -38.30 1.40 89.65
CA GLU A 200 -37.68 2.12 90.77
C GLU A 200 -38.00 3.62 90.72
N THR A 201 -38.62 4.12 91.80
CA THR A 201 -38.83 5.54 92.15
C THR A 201 -40.21 6.16 91.88
N THR A 202 -41.16 5.76 92.72
CA THR A 202 -41.93 6.74 93.50
C THR A 202 -41.03 7.44 94.52
N LYS A 203 -40.29 8.50 94.15
CA LYS A 203 -40.05 9.70 95.00
C LYS A 203 -39.04 10.68 94.41
N ALA A 204 -39.43 11.94 94.55
CA ALA A 204 -38.60 13.14 94.75
C ALA A 204 -37.91 13.78 93.54
N LYS A 205 -38.52 14.90 93.16
CA LYS A 205 -38.10 16.00 92.28
C LYS A 205 -37.00 16.86 92.90
N ALA A 206 -35.98 17.27 92.14
CA ALA A 206 -35.42 18.64 92.13
C ALA A 206 -34.31 18.87 91.07
N LYS A 207 -34.46 19.99 90.35
CA LYS A 207 -33.63 20.61 89.29
C LYS A 207 -32.13 20.79 89.61
N GLN A 208 -31.28 20.76 88.57
CA GLN A 208 -30.51 21.91 88.04
C GLN A 208 -29.74 21.56 86.73
N PRO A 209 -29.23 22.56 85.95
CA PRO A 209 -29.25 22.55 84.49
C PRO A 209 -27.97 21.96 83.87
N ALA A 210 -28.14 21.14 82.84
CA ALA A 210 -27.04 20.69 82.00
C ALA A 210 -27.41 20.94 80.53
N GLU A 211 -26.40 21.29 79.75
CA GLU A 211 -26.41 21.56 78.32
C GLU A 211 -27.21 20.50 77.54
N PRO A 212 -27.71 20.79 76.31
CA PRO A 212 -28.47 19.81 75.55
C PRO A 212 -27.54 18.69 75.05
N VAL A 213 -27.18 17.75 75.93
CA VAL A 213 -26.48 16.51 75.57
C VAL A 213 -27.55 15.61 74.96
N LEU A 214 -27.49 15.42 73.64
CA LEU A 214 -28.39 14.56 72.89
C LEU A 214 -28.44 13.16 73.53
N SER A 215 -29.63 12.57 73.65
CA SER A 215 -29.75 11.19 74.14
C SER A 215 -29.04 10.20 73.20
N ALA A 216 -28.65 9.03 73.69
CA ALA A 216 -27.98 8.01 72.88
C ALA A 216 -28.79 7.65 71.61
N SER A 217 -30.11 7.64 71.72
CA SER A 217 -31.07 7.46 70.63
C SER A 217 -31.09 8.63 69.64
N GLN A 218 -31.08 9.87 70.13
CA GLN A 218 -30.97 11.07 69.28
C GLN A 218 -29.64 11.15 68.52
N LEU A 219 -28.53 10.71 69.14
CA LEU A 219 -27.23 10.60 68.50
C LEU A 219 -27.23 9.50 67.41
N ALA A 220 -27.88 8.36 67.66
CA ALA A 220 -28.00 7.28 66.68
C ALA A 220 -28.89 7.69 65.48
N HIS A 221 -30.02 8.36 65.72
CA HIS A 221 -30.87 8.90 64.65
C HIS A 221 -30.12 9.93 63.78
N LYS A 222 -29.32 10.82 64.39
CA LYS A 222 -28.51 11.77 63.63
C LYS A 222 -27.45 11.08 62.76
N LYS A 223 -26.81 10.02 63.28
CA LYS A 223 -25.87 9.20 62.50
C LYS A 223 -26.55 8.47 61.34
N LEU A 224 -27.78 7.96 61.54
CA LEU A 224 -28.57 7.37 60.46
C LEU A 224 -28.86 8.41 59.38
N GLU A 225 -29.32 9.60 59.75
CA GLU A 225 -29.64 10.66 58.80
C GLU A 225 -28.42 11.09 57.98
N GLU A 226 -27.25 11.22 58.62
CA GLU A 226 -25.97 11.51 57.95
C GLU A 226 -25.54 10.38 56.99
N ALA A 227 -25.69 9.12 57.41
CA ALA A 227 -25.37 7.95 56.57
C ALA A 227 -26.32 7.82 55.36
N ASP A 228 -27.61 8.09 55.55
CA ASP A 228 -28.61 8.11 54.47
C ASP A 228 -28.39 9.28 53.50
N ALA A 229 -27.99 10.45 54.00
CA ALA A 229 -27.59 11.57 53.16
C ALA A 229 -26.37 11.22 52.30
N LYS A 230 -25.36 10.54 52.88
CA LYS A 230 -24.18 10.06 52.17
C LYS A 230 -24.53 9.02 51.11
N ARG A 231 -25.45 8.09 51.41
CA ARG A 231 -25.97 7.11 50.44
C ARG A 231 -26.68 7.78 49.25
N ARG A 232 -27.55 8.76 49.51
CA ARG A 232 -28.24 9.52 48.45
C ARG A 232 -27.25 10.32 47.60
N ALA A 233 -26.22 10.91 48.21
CA ALA A 233 -25.17 11.63 47.50
C ALA A 233 -24.34 10.71 46.60
N ALA A 234 -23.95 9.53 47.10
CA ALA A 234 -23.22 8.53 46.31
C ALA A 234 -24.04 8.00 45.12
N ASN A 235 -25.34 7.72 45.33
CA ASN A 235 -26.22 7.28 44.24
C ASN A 235 -26.41 8.37 43.16
N ARG A 236 -26.54 9.64 43.57
CA ARG A 236 -26.58 10.77 42.63
C ARG A 236 -25.28 10.89 41.83
N ALA A 237 -24.13 10.78 42.49
CA ALA A 237 -22.82 10.82 41.84
C ALA A 237 -22.66 9.69 40.79
N ARG A 238 -23.19 8.49 41.07
CA ARG A 238 -23.22 7.39 40.10
C ARG A 238 -24.07 7.71 38.88
N ILE A 239 -25.29 8.22 39.09
CA ILE A 239 -26.20 8.59 38.00
C ILE A 239 -25.59 9.70 37.13
N ASP A 240 -24.93 10.68 37.75
CA ASP A 240 -24.28 11.76 37.04
C ASP A 240 -23.06 11.27 36.25
N ALA A 241 -22.29 10.32 36.79
CA ALA A 241 -21.20 9.66 36.06
C ALA A 241 -21.70 8.83 34.87
N GLU A 242 -22.81 8.10 35.03
CA GLU A 242 -23.44 7.32 33.96
C GLU A 242 -23.93 8.22 32.81
N LYS A 243 -24.61 9.33 33.14
CA LYS A 243 -25.03 10.33 32.15
C LYS A 243 -23.85 10.99 31.43
N ALA A 244 -22.75 11.27 32.14
CA ALA A 244 -21.55 11.83 31.54
C ALA A 244 -20.93 10.85 30.52
N LEU A 245 -20.96 9.54 30.79
CA LEU A 245 -20.50 8.52 29.85
C LEU A 245 -21.41 8.38 28.64
N GLU A 246 -22.73 8.41 28.82
CA GLU A 246 -23.67 8.42 27.70
C GLU A 246 -23.46 9.63 26.80
N ALA A 247 -23.26 10.83 27.38
CA ALA A 247 -22.97 12.04 26.63
C ALA A 247 -21.66 11.93 25.83
N LYS A 248 -20.59 11.37 26.43
CA LYS A 248 -19.32 11.12 25.73
C LYS A 248 -19.45 10.09 24.62
N LYS A 249 -20.16 8.98 24.83
CA LYS A 249 -20.42 7.97 23.80
C LYS A 249 -21.17 8.58 22.62
N LYS A 250 -22.21 9.38 22.89
CA LYS A 250 -22.96 10.07 21.85
C LYS A 250 -22.08 11.07 21.07
N ALA A 251 -21.24 11.84 21.75
CA ALA A 251 -20.30 12.75 21.09
C ALA A 251 -19.29 12.01 20.19
N ARG A 252 -18.84 10.83 20.61
CA ARG A 252 -17.94 9.98 19.81
C ARG A 252 -18.64 9.37 18.58
N GLU A 253 -19.89 8.94 18.73
CA GLU A 253 -20.71 8.47 17.60
C GLU A 253 -20.98 9.59 16.58
N GLU A 254 -21.17 10.83 17.04
CA GLU A 254 -21.33 12.01 16.17
C GLU A 254 -20.03 12.44 15.48
N GLU A 255 -18.85 12.15 16.04
CA GLU A 255 -17.54 12.42 15.42
C GLU A 255 -17.15 11.35 14.38
N GLU A 256 -17.68 10.14 14.51
CA GLU A 256 -17.39 9.00 13.63
C GLU A 256 -18.36 8.90 12.42
N ALA A 257 -19.48 9.63 12.44
CA ALA A 257 -20.52 9.65 11.39
C ALA A 257 -20.32 10.77 10.34
#